data_AF-A0A921FJ11-F1
#
_entry.id   AF-A0A921FJ11-F1
#
_cell.length_a   1.000
_cell.length_b   1.000
_cell.length_c   1.000
_cell.angle_alpha   90.00
_cell.angle_beta   90.00
_cell.angle_gamma   90.00
#
_symmetry.space_group_name_H-M   'P 1'
#
loop_
_entity.id
_entity.type
_entity.pdbx_description
1 polymer ?
#
loop_
_entity_poly.entity_id
_entity_poly.type
_entity_poly.pdbx_seq_one_letter_code
_entity_poly.pdbx_strand_id
1 'polypeptide(L)'
;MDFLKIAIGNGVNVNKMKGWSSIPIGDVQNSAELAAIVVKNDDALGIKQAEALREQSGFPIPLIKVTDQVDEDQVTQKATEYEKQMVPGFLTDLINFAQAKPISFTTPGHHNGQYYDKHPAGVVFNKFFGKNLMFADTSDTVPQLGDTMTHAGTPLNA
;
A
#
# COMPACT_ATOMS: atom_id res chain seq x y z
N MET A 1 0.02 6.14 -2.15
CA MET A 1 -0.47 4.84 -2.62
C MET A 1 -1.74 4.54 -1.84
N ASP A 2 -2.71 3.83 -2.42
CA ASP A 2 -4.00 3.52 -1.73
C ASP A 2 -4.16 2.00 -1.65
N PHE A 3 -3.18 1.34 -1.00
CA PHE A 3 -3.18 -0.11 -0.80
C PHE A 3 -3.57 -0.49 0.62
N LEU A 4 -3.10 0.29 1.60
CA LEU A 4 -3.50 0.15 3.00
C LEU A 4 -4.73 1.02 3.29
N LYS A 5 -5.50 0.61 4.30
CA LYS A 5 -6.80 1.18 4.65
C LYS A 5 -6.77 1.73 6.07
N ILE A 6 -7.73 2.58 6.37
CA ILE A 6 -7.97 3.06 7.73
C ILE A 6 -9.25 2.40 8.26
N ALA A 7 -9.14 1.64 9.35
CA ALA A 7 -10.29 1.03 10.01
C ALA A 7 -11.04 2.08 10.84
N ILE A 8 -12.35 2.17 10.65
CA ILE A 8 -13.22 3.15 11.31
C ILE A 8 -14.19 2.45 12.26
N GLY A 9 -14.12 2.81 13.54
CA GLY A 9 -14.99 2.34 14.60
C GLY A 9 -16.42 2.86 14.50
N ASN A 10 -17.34 2.22 15.21
CA ASN A 10 -18.75 2.57 15.16
C ASN A 10 -19.00 3.99 15.67
N GLY A 11 -19.81 4.75 14.93
CA GLY A 11 -20.19 6.12 15.30
C GLY A 11 -19.08 7.15 15.15
N VAL A 12 -17.88 6.78 14.69
CA VAL A 12 -16.84 7.73 14.29
C VAL A 12 -17.28 8.42 13.01
N ASN A 13 -17.42 9.74 13.05
CA ASN A 13 -17.79 10.53 11.89
C ASN A 13 -16.52 11.08 11.23
N VAL A 14 -16.16 10.53 10.07
CA VAL A 14 -15.05 11.01 9.24
C VAL A 14 -15.62 11.45 7.91
N ASN A 15 -15.20 12.62 7.41
CA ASN A 15 -15.42 12.89 6.00
C ASN A 15 -14.47 12.02 5.17
N LYS A 16 -14.44 12.28 3.87
CA LYS A 16 -13.54 11.59 2.96
C LYS A 16 -12.08 11.94 3.29
N MET A 17 -11.37 11.04 3.99
CA MET A 17 -9.93 11.16 4.23
C MET A 17 -9.19 11.22 2.89
N LYS A 18 -8.46 12.30 2.67
CA LYS A 18 -7.81 12.56 1.39
C LYS A 18 -6.69 11.53 1.15
N GLY A 19 -6.84 10.72 0.10
CA GLY A 19 -5.82 9.77 -0.33
C GLY A 19 -5.82 8.44 0.44
N TRP A 20 -6.83 8.18 1.28
CA TRP A 20 -6.98 6.95 2.03
C TRP A 20 -8.37 6.35 1.84
N SER A 21 -8.41 5.04 1.59
CA SER A 21 -9.63 4.25 1.69
C SER A 21 -9.91 3.88 3.15
N SER A 22 -11.19 3.83 3.51
CA SER A 22 -11.65 3.44 4.85
C SER A 22 -12.47 2.15 4.81
N ILE A 23 -12.44 1.41 5.91
CA ILE A 23 -13.21 0.18 6.11
C ILE A 23 -13.83 0.18 7.52
N PRO A 24 -15.08 -0.23 7.71
CA PRO A 24 -15.62 -0.42 9.04
C PRO A 24 -14.80 -1.43 9.84
N ILE A 25 -14.52 -1.15 11.11
CA ILE A 25 -13.66 -2.00 11.95
C ILE A 25 -14.16 -3.46 12.03
N GLY A 26 -15.48 -3.66 11.97
CA GLY A 26 -16.10 -5.00 11.98
C GLY A 26 -15.93 -5.78 10.67
N ASP A 27 -15.62 -5.11 9.57
CA ASP A 27 -15.46 -5.73 8.25
C ASP A 27 -14.00 -6.10 7.94
N VAL A 28 -13.07 -5.74 8.82
CA VAL A 28 -11.64 -6.05 8.66
C VAL A 28 -11.42 -7.57 8.76
N GLN A 29 -11.06 -8.18 7.62
CA GLN A 29 -10.71 -9.61 7.56
C GLN A 29 -9.21 -9.85 7.76
N ASN A 30 -8.38 -8.91 7.30
CA ASN A 30 -6.93 -8.99 7.35
C ASN A 30 -6.37 -7.71 7.97
N SER A 31 -5.82 -7.80 9.19
CA SER A 31 -5.27 -6.65 9.90
C SER A 31 -4.00 -6.09 9.24
N ALA A 32 -3.31 -6.86 8.40
CA ALA A 32 -2.16 -6.39 7.63
C ALA A 32 -2.51 -5.38 6.52
N GLU A 33 -3.80 -5.23 6.19
CA GLU A 33 -4.27 -4.19 5.26
C GLU A 33 -4.43 -2.83 5.93
N LEU A 34 -4.19 -2.70 7.23
CA LEU A 34 -4.46 -1.48 7.98
C LEU A 34 -3.23 -0.60 8.14
N ALA A 35 -3.39 0.69 7.86
CA ALA A 35 -2.41 1.72 8.19
C ALA A 35 -2.75 2.49 9.47
N ALA A 36 -4.01 2.49 9.90
CA ALA A 36 -4.46 3.06 11.16
C ALA A 36 -5.83 2.50 11.57
N ILE A 37 -6.15 2.62 12.85
CA ILE A 37 -7.47 2.29 13.42
C ILE A 37 -7.97 3.53 14.18
N VAL A 38 -9.16 4.01 13.84
CA VAL A 38 -9.79 5.16 14.50
C VAL A 38 -11.04 4.68 15.23
N VAL A 39 -11.11 4.92 16.55
CA VAL A 39 -12.26 4.53 17.39
C VAL A 39 -12.66 5.68 18.30
N LYS A 40 -13.89 5.68 18.80
CA LYS A 40 -14.26 6.63 19.84
C LYS A 40 -13.57 6.31 21.16
N ASN A 41 -13.28 7.34 21.94
CA ASN A 41 -12.64 7.24 23.25
C ASN A 41 -13.51 6.49 24.27
N ASP A 42 -14.84 6.59 24.13
CA ASP A 42 -15.84 5.94 24.98
C ASP A 42 -16.37 4.61 24.42
N ASP A 43 -15.97 4.22 23.20
CA ASP A 43 -16.35 2.94 22.59
C ASP A 43 -15.43 1.80 23.07
N ALA A 44 -15.75 1.24 24.24
CA ALA A 44 -15.00 0.12 24.82
C ALA A 44 -14.95 -1.11 23.91
N LEU A 45 -16.00 -1.36 23.10
CA LEU A 45 -16.04 -2.48 22.17
C LEU A 45 -15.09 -2.23 21.00
N GLY A 46 -15.16 -1.04 20.39
CA GLY A 46 -14.26 -0.62 19.31
C GLY A 46 -12.79 -0.63 19.74
N ILE A 47 -12.48 -0.16 20.96
CA ILE A 47 -11.12 -0.23 21.52
C ILE A 47 -10.67 -1.69 21.65
N LYS A 48 -11.51 -2.58 22.17
CA LYS A 48 -11.18 -4.01 22.30
C LYS A 48 -10.94 -4.66 20.93
N GLN A 49 -11.76 -4.34 19.94
CA GLN A 49 -11.58 -4.83 18.56
C GLN A 49 -10.28 -4.31 17.96
N ALA A 50 -9.94 -3.04 18.17
CA ALA A 50 -8.70 -2.46 17.69
C ALA A 50 -7.46 -3.14 18.28
N GLU A 51 -7.46 -3.40 19.59
CA GLU A 51 -6.35 -4.12 20.22
C GLU A 51 -6.23 -5.56 19.71
N ALA A 52 -7.35 -6.26 19.50
CA ALA A 52 -7.33 -7.59 18.91
C ALA A 52 -6.74 -7.61 17.48
N LEU A 53 -7.06 -6.60 16.66
CA LEU A 53 -6.48 -6.47 15.32
C LEU A 53 -4.97 -6.19 15.36
N ARG A 54 -4.52 -5.37 16.31
CA ARG A 54 -3.09 -5.09 16.54
C ARG A 54 -2.36 -6.36 16.97
N GLU A 55 -2.90 -7.09 17.95
CA GLU A 55 -2.35 -8.36 18.43
C GLU A 55 -2.28 -9.40 17.30
N GLN A 56 -3.36 -9.56 16.52
CA GLN A 56 -3.40 -10.45 15.37
C GLN A 56 -2.32 -10.09 14.32
N SER A 57 -2.11 -8.79 14.07
CA SER A 57 -1.11 -8.35 13.08
C SER A 57 0.33 -8.57 13.55
N GLY A 58 0.59 -8.55 14.86
CA GLY A 58 1.94 -8.49 15.41
C GLY A 58 2.66 -7.15 15.17
N PHE A 59 1.99 -6.15 14.59
CA PHE A 59 2.56 -4.86 14.23
C PHE A 59 1.93 -3.71 15.01
N PRO A 60 2.67 -2.61 15.22
CA PRO A 60 2.18 -1.47 15.99
C PRO A 60 1.25 -0.57 15.15
N ILE A 61 0.15 -1.12 14.61
CA ILE A 61 -0.83 -0.33 13.85
C ILE A 61 -1.31 0.84 14.75
N PRO A 62 -1.24 2.10 14.27
CA PRO A 62 -1.65 3.27 15.04
C PRO A 62 -3.12 3.17 15.48
N LEU A 63 -3.37 3.21 16.79
CA LEU A 63 -4.70 3.36 17.36
C LEU A 63 -4.94 4.83 17.72
N ILE A 64 -5.95 5.43 17.11
CA ILE A 64 -6.32 6.83 17.28
C ILE A 64 -7.69 6.87 17.92
N LYS A 65 -7.76 7.44 19.13
CA LYS A 65 -9.01 7.57 19.87
C LYS A 65 -9.52 9.00 19.77
N VAL A 66 -10.79 9.15 19.41
CA VAL A 66 -11.43 10.46 19.18
C VAL A 66 -12.63 10.64 20.10
N THR A 67 -12.91 11.87 20.54
CA THR A 67 -14.12 12.16 21.34
C THR A 67 -15.31 12.52 20.47
N ASP A 68 -15.16 13.53 19.60
CA ASP A 68 -16.26 14.03 18.77
C ASP A 68 -15.86 14.12 17.29
N GLN A 69 -15.07 15.13 16.93
CA GLN A 69 -14.61 15.33 15.55
C GLN A 69 -13.25 14.68 15.35
N VAL A 70 -13.10 14.01 14.20
CA VAL A 70 -11.82 13.42 13.79
C VAL A 70 -10.91 14.52 13.24
N ASP A 71 -9.69 14.56 13.76
CA ASP A 71 -8.58 15.29 13.14
C ASP A 71 -8.04 14.45 11.97
N GLU A 72 -8.55 14.72 10.77
CA GLU A 72 -8.21 13.98 9.56
C GLU A 72 -6.72 14.11 9.18
N ASP A 73 -6.09 15.24 9.49
CA ASP A 73 -4.67 15.48 9.24
C ASP A 73 -3.82 14.62 10.17
N GLN A 74 -4.16 14.56 11.46
CA GLN A 74 -3.48 13.67 12.41
C GLN A 74 -3.61 12.20 12.01
N VAL A 75 -4.80 11.77 11.58
CA VAL A 75 -5.04 10.40 11.12
C VAL A 75 -4.21 10.09 9.88
N THR A 76 -4.27 10.96 8.88
CA THR A 76 -3.52 10.83 7.62
C THR A 76 -2.01 10.82 7.87
N GLN A 77 -1.52 11.67 8.76
CA GLN A 77 -0.12 11.72 9.13
C GLN A 77 0.34 10.39 9.75
N LYS A 78 -0.36 9.91 10.78
CA LYS A 78 0.00 8.65 11.45
C LYS A 78 -0.08 7.44 10.51
N ALA A 79 -1.09 7.38 9.66
CA ALA A 79 -1.22 6.34 8.64
C ALA A 79 -0.06 6.38 7.64
N THR A 80 0.34 7.58 7.20
CA THR A 80 1.47 7.77 6.26
C THR A 80 2.80 7.42 6.91
N GLU A 81 3.02 7.79 8.17
CA GLU A 81 4.22 7.44 8.92
C GLU A 81 4.33 5.92 9.10
N TYR A 82 3.23 5.26 9.43
CA TYR A 82 3.18 3.82 9.53
C TYR A 82 3.40 3.12 8.17
N GLU A 83 2.76 3.58 7.10
CA GLU A 83 2.98 3.04 5.75
C GLU A 83 4.46 3.15 5.35
N LYS A 84 5.10 4.30 5.57
CA LYS A 84 6.54 4.50 5.30
C LYS A 84 7.45 3.62 6.15
N GLN A 85 7.03 3.29 7.37
CA GLN A 85 7.79 2.40 8.25
C GLN A 85 7.65 0.93 7.81
N MET A 86 6.46 0.52 7.38
CA MET A 86 6.13 -0.87 7.10
C MET A 86 6.39 -1.29 5.65
N VAL A 87 6.38 -0.34 4.71
CA VAL A 87 6.58 -0.60 3.27
C VAL A 87 8.00 -0.21 2.89
N PRO A 88 8.85 -1.16 2.44
CA PRO A 88 10.20 -0.87 2.01
C PRO A 88 10.27 0.20 0.91
N GLY A 89 11.28 1.05 0.97
CA GLY A 89 11.48 2.14 0.00
C GLY A 89 11.58 1.61 -1.44
N PHE A 90 12.24 0.47 -1.66
CA PHE A 90 12.35 -0.12 -3.00
C PHE A 90 11.00 -0.51 -3.59
N LEU A 91 10.09 -1.08 -2.79
CA LEU A 91 8.75 -1.43 -3.25
C LEU A 91 7.95 -0.16 -3.61
N THR A 92 8.09 0.89 -2.82
CA THR A 92 7.49 2.21 -3.11
C THR A 92 7.98 2.75 -4.46
N ASP A 93 9.29 2.75 -4.70
CA ASP A 93 9.88 3.25 -5.94
C ASP A 93 9.45 2.40 -7.15
N LEU A 94 9.43 1.07 -7.00
CA LEU A 94 8.99 0.15 -8.04
C LEU A 94 7.52 0.37 -8.43
N ILE A 95 6.64 0.58 -7.45
CA ILE A 95 5.24 0.92 -7.69
C ILE A 95 5.13 2.25 -8.44
N ASN A 96 5.85 3.27 -8.00
CA ASN A 96 5.83 4.59 -8.64
C ASN A 96 6.33 4.51 -10.10
N PHE A 97 7.39 3.75 -10.35
CA PHE A 97 7.89 3.46 -11.70
C PHE A 97 6.83 2.77 -12.55
N ALA A 98 6.22 1.69 -12.05
CA ALA A 98 5.22 0.93 -12.78
C ALA A 98 3.96 1.78 -13.09
N GLN A 99 3.52 2.62 -12.16
CA GLN A 99 2.38 3.51 -12.33
C GLN A 99 2.63 4.65 -13.34
N ALA A 100 3.88 5.11 -13.44
CA ALA A 100 4.28 6.10 -14.45
C ALA A 100 4.19 5.54 -15.89
N LYS A 101 4.12 4.22 -16.05
CA LYS A 101 4.04 3.51 -17.35
C LYS A 101 5.07 4.01 -18.37
N PRO A 102 6.36 4.07 -18.01
CA PRO A 102 7.39 4.62 -18.88
C PRO A 102 7.53 3.79 -20.16
N ILE A 103 7.87 4.48 -21.25
CA ILE A 103 8.30 3.80 -22.48
C ILE A 103 9.72 3.30 -22.23
N SER A 104 9.93 1.98 -22.38
CA SER A 104 11.21 1.32 -22.18
C SER A 104 11.70 0.73 -23.50
N PHE A 105 12.96 0.98 -23.83
CA PHE A 105 13.70 0.39 -24.96
C PHE A 105 14.85 -0.50 -24.47
N THR A 106 14.72 -1.01 -23.25
CA THR A 106 15.72 -1.83 -22.58
C THR A 106 15.10 -3.17 -22.19
N THR A 107 15.90 -4.07 -21.63
CA THR A 107 15.41 -5.33 -21.06
C THR A 107 14.40 -5.05 -19.92
N PRO A 108 13.44 -5.95 -19.68
CA PRO A 108 13.16 -7.18 -20.43
C PRO A 108 12.50 -6.94 -21.80
N GLY A 109 12.84 -7.75 -22.81
CA GLY A 109 12.43 -7.56 -24.21
C GLY A 109 10.92 -7.68 -24.51
N HIS A 110 10.10 -8.03 -23.52
CA HIS A 110 8.64 -7.95 -23.67
C HIS A 110 8.09 -6.53 -23.53
N HIS A 111 8.91 -5.57 -23.06
CA HIS A 111 8.63 -4.14 -22.96
C HIS A 111 7.26 -3.84 -22.36
N ASN A 112 7.11 -4.01 -21.03
CA ASN A 112 5.85 -3.83 -20.31
C ASN A 112 4.72 -4.77 -20.79
N GLY A 113 5.11 -5.90 -21.39
CA GLY A 113 4.21 -6.94 -21.88
C GLY A 113 3.60 -6.64 -23.24
N GLN A 114 4.08 -5.62 -23.96
CA GLN A 114 3.64 -5.31 -25.33
C GLN A 114 3.99 -6.42 -26.32
N TYR A 115 5.10 -7.13 -26.12
CA TYR A 115 5.42 -8.28 -26.97
C TYR A 115 4.37 -9.39 -26.84
N TYR A 116 3.89 -9.65 -25.61
CA TYR A 116 2.87 -10.67 -25.36
C TYR A 116 1.53 -10.37 -26.06
N ASP A 117 1.18 -9.10 -26.26
CA ASP A 117 -0.04 -8.72 -26.96
C ASP A 117 -0.02 -9.09 -28.46
N LYS A 118 1.13 -9.54 -29.00
CA LYS A 118 1.29 -9.98 -30.40
C LYS A 118 0.92 -11.44 -30.67
N HIS A 119 0.68 -12.25 -29.63
CA HIS A 119 0.35 -13.68 -29.78
C HIS A 119 -0.79 -14.10 -28.83
N PRO A 120 -1.75 -14.96 -29.25
CA PRO A 120 -2.86 -15.37 -28.39
C PRO A 120 -2.43 -15.94 -27.04
N ALA A 121 -1.36 -16.75 -27.01
CA ALA A 121 -0.81 -17.26 -25.75
C ALA A 121 -0.26 -16.13 -24.85
N GLY A 122 0.32 -15.08 -25.43
CA GLY A 122 0.79 -13.91 -24.69
C GLY A 122 -0.36 -13.05 -24.17
N VAL A 123 -1.46 -12.92 -24.90
CA VAL A 123 -2.67 -12.25 -24.39
C VAL A 123 -3.24 -13.00 -23.17
N VAL A 124 -3.26 -14.33 -23.20
CA VAL A 124 -3.63 -15.15 -22.02
C VAL A 124 -2.68 -14.88 -20.86
N PHE A 125 -1.37 -14.85 -21.12
CA PHE A 125 -0.34 -14.56 -20.11
C PHE A 125 -0.53 -13.17 -19.46
N ASN A 126 -0.68 -12.12 -20.27
CA ASN A 126 -0.91 -10.75 -19.80
C ASN A 126 -2.20 -10.63 -18.96
N LYS A 127 -3.27 -11.32 -19.37
CA LYS A 127 -4.54 -11.32 -18.62
C LYS A 127 -4.44 -12.09 -17.31
N PHE A 128 -3.68 -13.18 -17.28
CA PHE A 128 -3.51 -14.00 -16.08
C PHE A 128 -2.70 -13.26 -15.01
N PHE A 129 -1.56 -12.68 -15.37
CA PHE A 129 -0.68 -12.01 -14.41
C PHE A 129 -1.03 -10.53 -14.16
N GLY A 130 -1.67 -9.87 -15.12
CA GLY A 130 -2.06 -8.47 -15.03
C GLY A 130 -0.95 -7.48 -15.41
N LYS A 131 -1.37 -6.29 -15.86
CA LYS A 131 -0.44 -5.27 -16.40
C LYS A 131 0.49 -4.66 -15.34
N ASN A 132 0.09 -4.60 -14.07
CA ASN A 132 0.95 -4.06 -13.02
C ASN A 132 2.24 -4.87 -12.86
N LEU A 133 2.16 -6.20 -12.92
CA LEU A 133 3.36 -7.05 -12.92
C LEU A 133 4.23 -6.75 -14.14
N MET A 134 3.63 -6.61 -15.32
CA MET A 134 4.39 -6.33 -16.55
C MET A 134 5.11 -4.99 -16.53
N PHE A 135 4.54 -3.96 -15.90
CA PHE A 135 5.19 -2.65 -15.74
C PHE A 135 6.22 -2.62 -14.61
N ALA A 136 6.13 -3.54 -13.63
CA ALA A 136 7.12 -3.70 -12.57
C ALA A 136 8.28 -4.64 -12.97
N ASP A 137 8.12 -5.44 -14.02
CA ASP A 137 9.18 -6.30 -14.56
C ASP A 137 10.17 -5.46 -15.38
N THR A 138 11.25 -5.06 -14.70
CA THR A 138 12.26 -4.14 -15.19
C THR A 138 13.67 -4.64 -14.84
N SER A 139 14.71 -4.02 -15.40
CA SER A 139 16.10 -4.39 -15.18
C SER A 139 16.94 -3.30 -14.52
N ASP A 140 18.21 -3.61 -14.29
CA ASP A 140 19.30 -2.75 -13.80
C ASP A 140 19.51 -1.48 -14.64
N THR A 141 18.93 -1.44 -15.84
CA THR A 141 18.96 -0.27 -16.72
C THR A 141 18.03 0.88 -16.30
N VAL A 142 17.29 0.72 -15.20
CA VAL A 142 16.43 1.75 -14.60
C VAL A 142 17.11 2.36 -13.37
N PRO A 143 17.98 3.37 -13.53
CA PRO A 143 18.84 3.87 -12.46
C PRO A 143 18.06 4.51 -11.30
N GLN A 144 16.84 5.01 -11.56
CA GLN A 144 15.96 5.56 -10.54
C GLN A 144 15.46 4.54 -9.51
N LEU A 145 15.59 3.23 -9.80
CA LEU A 145 15.28 2.16 -8.85
C LEU A 145 16.51 1.70 -8.05
N GLY A 146 17.67 2.32 -8.27
CA GLY A 146 18.92 1.94 -7.63
C GLY A 146 19.58 0.72 -8.28
N ASP A 147 20.43 0.05 -7.50
CA ASP A 147 21.21 -1.11 -7.95
C ASP A 147 21.20 -2.19 -6.86
N THR A 148 20.58 -3.32 -7.19
CA THR A 148 20.47 -4.48 -6.29
C THR A 148 21.77 -5.29 -6.19
N MET A 149 22.68 -5.16 -7.16
CA MET A 149 23.98 -5.86 -7.19
C MET A 149 25.02 -5.15 -6.35
N THR A 150 25.04 -3.81 -6.37
CA THR A 150 25.99 -3.00 -5.60
C THR A 150 25.40 -2.40 -4.33
N HIS A 151 24.13 -2.68 -4.03
CA HIS A 151 23.38 -2.14 -2.91
C HIS A 151 23.38 -0.61 -2.89
N ALA A 152 22.94 0.01 -3.99
CA ALA A 152 22.80 1.46 -4.11
C ALA A 152 21.33 1.88 -4.22
N GLY A 153 20.99 3.06 -3.70
CA GLY A 153 19.62 3.59 -3.72
C GLY A 153 18.71 2.92 -2.69
N THR A 154 17.41 2.83 -2.99
CA THR A 154 16.44 2.18 -2.10
C THR A 154 16.59 0.66 -1.93
N PRO A 155 17.22 -0.11 -2.84
CA PRO A 155 17.64 -1.48 -2.56
C PRO A 155 18.53 -1.65 -1.32
N LEU A 156 19.33 -0.64 -0.95
CA LEU A 156 20.19 -0.70 0.24
C LEU A 156 19.38 -0.67 1.55
N ASN A 157 18.26 0.05 1.52
CA ASN A 157 17.44 0.37 2.68
C ASN A 157 16.14 -0.46 2.72
N ALA A 158 16.03 -1.48 1.85
CA ALA A 158 14.84 -2.30 1.68
C ALA A 158 14.78 -3.46 2.67
#